data_AF-A0A7Y5ET03-F1
#
_entry.id   AF-A0A7Y5ET03-F1
#
_cell.length_a   1.000
_cell.length_b   1.000
_cell.length_c   1.000
_cell.angle_alpha   90.00
_cell.angle_beta   90.00
_cell.angle_gamma   90.00
#
_symmetry.space_group_name_H-M   'P 1'
#
loop_
_entity.id
_entity.type
_entity.pdbx_description
1 polymer ?
#
loop_
_entity_poly.entity_id
_entity_poly.type
_entity_poly.pdbx_seq_one_letter_code
_entity_poly.pdbx_strand_id
1 'polypeptide(L)'
;MASELSHLKEEELAEVLHRAQEIDVGSLTGATDAHDLEQFIAAAEEVGISREAVLQAIREKTGQTLQSFNVGDRVFAKSADNAYYIATVTEVDGRTAKVRFLSGGDHTLAVADLHSASFLPGQKVEVDWPFWGWYKATVVKFDERTGKLTANDGMSEKSFHLTKVRLGAKRSQTQARISSLLFRTALIAGGLGAVAGALAARFLGF
;
A
#
# COMPACT_ATOMS: atom_id res chain seq x y z
N MET A 1 -32.05 -22.25 -19.31
CA MET A 1 -30.63 -22.12 -19.67
C MET A 1 -29.84 -21.54 -18.50
N ALA A 2 -29.76 -22.28 -17.39
CA ALA A 2 -29.08 -21.83 -16.16
C ALA A 2 -28.44 -23.03 -15.42
N SER A 3 -27.96 -24.02 -16.17
CA SER A 3 -27.49 -25.31 -15.63
C SER A 3 -26.23 -25.83 -16.34
N GLU A 4 -25.31 -24.92 -16.71
CA GLU A 4 -24.00 -25.28 -17.29
C GLU A 4 -22.82 -24.67 -16.53
N LEU A 5 -23.04 -24.11 -15.33
CA LEU A 5 -21.96 -23.56 -14.49
C LEU A 5 -21.55 -24.48 -13.33
N SER A 6 -22.21 -25.62 -13.12
CA SER A 6 -22.03 -26.48 -11.95
C SER A 6 -21.00 -27.61 -12.14
N HIS A 7 -20.25 -27.63 -13.25
CA HIS A 7 -19.28 -28.69 -13.55
C HIS A 7 -17.86 -28.21 -13.87
N LEU A 8 -17.53 -26.93 -13.62
CA LEU A 8 -16.13 -26.48 -13.66
C LEU A 8 -15.39 -27.08 -12.46
N LYS A 9 -14.31 -27.81 -12.74
CA LYS A 9 -13.46 -28.37 -11.68
C LYS A 9 -12.80 -27.22 -10.92
N GLU A 10 -12.58 -27.40 -9.62
CA GLU A 10 -12.00 -26.39 -8.73
C GLU A 10 -10.67 -25.82 -9.25
N GLU A 11 -9.90 -26.63 -9.99
CA GLU A 11 -8.67 -26.25 -10.67
C GLU A 11 -8.89 -25.29 -11.85
N GLU A 12 -9.94 -25.49 -12.65
CA GLU A 12 -10.30 -24.61 -13.77
C GLU A 12 -10.82 -23.27 -13.27
N LEU A 13 -11.53 -23.25 -12.13
CA LEU A 13 -11.94 -22.01 -11.48
C LEU A 13 -10.74 -21.22 -10.96
N ALA A 14 -9.74 -21.89 -10.37
CA ALA A 14 -8.51 -21.26 -9.92
C ALA A 14 -7.70 -20.68 -11.08
N GLU A 15 -7.62 -21.37 -12.22
CA GLU A 15 -6.94 -20.89 -13.43
C GLU A 15 -7.67 -19.70 -14.06
N VAL A 16 -9.01 -19.74 -14.13
CA VAL A 16 -9.82 -18.61 -14.61
C VAL A 16 -9.68 -17.40 -13.69
N LEU A 17 -9.66 -17.59 -12.37
CA LEU A 17 -9.44 -16.52 -11.40
C LEU A 17 -8.02 -15.95 -11.49
N HIS A 18 -7.00 -16.80 -11.64
CA HIS A 18 -5.62 -16.37 -11.83
C HIS A 18 -5.46 -15.54 -13.12
N ARG A 19 -6.06 -15.99 -14.22
CA ARG A 19 -6.03 -15.29 -15.51
C ARG A 19 -6.83 -14.00 -15.49
N ALA A 20 -7.97 -13.96 -14.81
CA ALA A 20 -8.73 -12.72 -14.59
C ALA A 20 -7.93 -11.72 -13.76
N GLN A 21 -7.16 -12.20 -12.77
CA GLN A 21 -6.30 -11.39 -11.92
C GLN A 21 -5.06 -10.86 -12.66
N GLU A 22 -4.48 -11.63 -13.59
CA GLU A 22 -3.43 -11.15 -14.50
C GLU A 22 -3.94 -10.05 -15.44
N ILE A 23 -5.18 -10.16 -15.92
CA ILE A 23 -5.81 -9.15 -16.78
C ILE A 23 -6.07 -7.86 -16.00
N ASP A 24 -6.58 -7.95 -14.77
CA ASP A 24 -6.88 -6.79 -13.91
C ASP A 24 -5.60 -6.07 -13.43
N VAL A 25 -4.48 -6.80 -13.29
CA VAL A 25 -3.18 -6.23 -12.93
C VAL A 25 -2.43 -5.68 -14.15
N GLY A 26 -2.65 -6.25 -15.34
CA GLY A 26 -2.02 -5.83 -16.61
C GLY A 26 -2.74 -4.68 -17.33
N SER A 27 -4.04 -4.44 -17.09
CA SER A 27 -4.80 -3.38 -17.76
C SER A 27 -4.57 -1.97 -17.18
N LEU A 28 -3.59 -1.79 -16.30
CA LEU A 28 -3.22 -0.49 -15.74
C LEU A 28 -2.01 0.16 -16.44
N THR A 29 -1.52 -0.45 -17.52
CA THR A 29 -0.29 0.01 -18.21
C THR A 29 -0.46 0.16 -19.72
N GLY A 30 -1.01 1.30 -20.16
CA GLY A 30 -0.39 2.13 -21.20
C GLY A 30 -0.95 2.04 -22.63
N ALA A 31 -1.25 3.23 -23.18
CA ALA A 31 -1.69 3.58 -24.54
C ALA A 31 -3.13 3.17 -24.92
N THR A 32 -3.61 2.00 -24.54
CA THR A 32 -5.03 1.61 -24.71
C THR A 32 -5.96 2.41 -23.78
N ASP A 33 -5.43 2.81 -22.63
CA ASP A 33 -6.16 3.52 -21.57
C ASP A 33 -6.76 4.86 -22.00
N ALA A 34 -6.13 5.61 -22.90
CA ALA A 34 -6.65 6.94 -23.27
C ALA A 34 -7.94 6.82 -24.09
N HIS A 35 -8.02 5.80 -24.95
CA HIS A 35 -9.22 5.54 -25.74
C HIS A 35 -10.33 4.96 -24.87
N ASP A 36 -9.98 4.02 -23.98
CA ASP A 36 -10.94 3.41 -23.05
C ASP A 36 -11.47 4.42 -22.02
N LEU A 37 -10.63 5.36 -21.57
CA LEU A 37 -11.04 6.47 -20.70
C LEU A 37 -11.98 7.42 -21.42
N GLU A 38 -11.72 7.77 -22.68
CA GLU A 38 -12.62 8.62 -23.48
C GLU A 38 -13.95 7.91 -23.77
N GLN A 39 -13.94 6.60 -24.05
CA GLN A 39 -15.17 5.81 -24.19
C GLN A 39 -15.97 5.76 -22.89
N PHE A 40 -15.29 5.60 -21.74
CA PHE A 40 -15.92 5.60 -20.42
C PHE A 40 -16.52 6.98 -20.08
N ILE A 41 -15.81 8.06 -20.39
CA ILE A 41 -16.32 9.44 -20.22
C ILE A 41 -17.56 9.65 -21.10
N ALA A 42 -17.52 9.23 -22.37
CA ALA A 42 -18.65 9.36 -23.28
C ALA A 42 -19.88 8.58 -22.80
N ALA A 43 -19.70 7.35 -22.30
CA ALA A 43 -20.79 6.56 -21.72
C ALA A 43 -21.38 7.19 -20.45
N ALA A 44 -20.54 7.85 -19.64
CA ALA A 44 -21.00 8.56 -18.44
C ALA A 44 -21.76 9.85 -18.79
N GLU A 45 -21.37 10.56 -19.85
CA GLU A 45 -22.11 11.71 -20.37
C GLU A 45 -23.48 11.30 -20.93
N GLU A 46 -23.59 10.13 -21.57
CA GLU A 46 -24.86 9.61 -22.10
C GLU A 46 -25.90 9.33 -21.01
N VAL A 47 -25.46 9.01 -19.78
CA VAL A 47 -26.34 8.89 -18.60
C VAL A 47 -26.47 10.19 -17.80
N GLY A 48 -25.98 11.31 -18.34
CA GLY A 48 -26.15 12.66 -17.79
C GLY A 48 -25.14 13.07 -16.72
N ILE A 49 -24.03 12.34 -16.55
CA ILE A 49 -22.96 12.72 -15.62
C ILE A 49 -22.00 13.68 -16.34
N SER A 50 -21.67 14.83 -15.73
CA SER A 50 -20.75 15.78 -16.37
C SER A 50 -19.34 15.22 -16.48
N ARG A 51 -18.67 15.46 -17.62
CA ARG A 51 -17.27 15.09 -17.85
C ARG A 51 -16.33 15.53 -16.73
N GLU A 52 -16.53 16.75 -16.21
CA GLU A 52 -15.74 17.27 -15.10
C GLU A 52 -15.91 16.45 -13.82
N ALA A 53 -17.13 16.01 -13.50
CA ALA A 53 -17.41 15.16 -12.34
C ALA A 53 -16.79 13.76 -12.50
N VAL A 54 -16.81 13.20 -13.70
CA VAL A 54 -16.17 11.91 -14.00
C VAL A 54 -14.66 12.01 -13.86
N LEU A 55 -14.04 13.03 -14.46
CA LEU A 55 -12.60 13.27 -14.33
C LEU A 55 -12.18 13.53 -12.88
N GLN A 56 -13.01 14.25 -12.12
CA GLN A 56 -12.79 14.49 -10.71
C GLN A 56 -12.88 13.19 -9.90
N ALA A 57 -13.94 12.39 -10.12
CA ALA A 57 -14.10 11.09 -9.47
C ALA A 57 -12.98 10.11 -9.83
N ILE A 58 -12.49 10.13 -11.07
CA ILE A 58 -11.32 9.35 -11.49
C ILE A 58 -10.08 9.84 -10.76
N ARG A 59 -9.81 11.15 -10.68
CA ARG A 59 -8.67 11.68 -9.91
C ARG A 59 -8.72 11.27 -8.45
N GLU A 60 -9.90 11.35 -7.82
CA GLU A 60 -10.11 10.97 -6.43
C GLU A 60 -9.97 9.46 -6.22
N LYS A 61 -10.53 8.64 -7.10
CA LYS A 61 -10.53 7.18 -7.02
C LYS A 61 -9.17 6.57 -7.35
N THR A 62 -8.47 7.12 -8.32
CA THR A 62 -7.12 6.66 -8.69
C THR A 62 -6.09 7.04 -7.62
N GLY A 63 -6.43 7.96 -6.70
CA GLY A 63 -5.55 8.35 -5.59
C GLY A 63 -4.23 8.98 -6.03
N GLN A 64 -4.01 9.10 -7.34
CA GLN A 64 -2.93 9.82 -7.97
C GLN A 64 -3.26 11.30 -7.83
N THR A 65 -2.97 11.83 -6.64
CA THR A 65 -2.26 13.10 -6.65
C THR A 65 -1.08 12.87 -7.58
N LEU A 66 -1.14 13.44 -8.79
CA LEU A 66 0.01 13.58 -9.67
C LEU A 66 0.99 14.46 -8.90
N GLN A 67 1.65 13.87 -7.90
CA GLN A 67 2.66 14.53 -7.13
C GLN A 67 3.81 14.66 -8.10
N SER A 68 3.90 15.84 -8.71
CA SER A 68 4.98 16.18 -9.61
C SER A 68 6.26 16.24 -8.76
N PHE A 69 7.16 15.30 -8.96
CA PHE A 69 8.49 15.36 -8.38
C PHE A 69 9.39 16.18 -9.28
N ASN A 70 10.23 17.03 -8.69
CA ASN A 70 11.28 17.75 -9.38
C ASN A 70 12.64 17.12 -9.08
N VAL A 71 13.60 17.33 -9.99
CA VAL A 71 15.00 16.95 -9.73
C VAL A 71 15.51 17.73 -8.52
N GLY A 72 16.13 17.01 -7.58
CA GLY A 72 16.58 17.54 -6.29
C GLY A 72 15.61 17.29 -5.13
N ASP A 73 14.35 16.94 -5.40
CA ASP A 73 13.38 16.65 -4.36
C ASP A 73 13.80 15.43 -3.53
N ARG A 74 13.54 15.50 -2.22
CA ARG A 74 13.66 14.34 -1.34
C ARG A 74 12.37 13.54 -1.35
N VAL A 75 12.50 12.24 -1.55
CA VAL A 75 11.39 11.31 -1.64
C VAL A 75 11.64 10.07 -0.79
N PHE A 76 10.58 9.44 -0.33
CA PHE A 76 10.59 8.05 0.14
C PHE A 76 10.37 7.15 -1.06
N ALA A 77 11.42 6.44 -1.45
CA ALA A 77 11.45 5.54 -2.60
C ALA A 77 11.37 4.08 -2.14
N LYS A 78 10.53 3.28 -2.79
CA LYS A 78 10.38 1.85 -2.48
C LYS A 78 11.66 1.08 -2.79
N SER A 79 12.05 0.20 -1.88
CA SER A 79 13.17 -0.73 -2.04
C SER A 79 12.68 -2.17 -2.23
N ALA A 80 13.61 -3.10 -2.48
CA ALA A 80 13.34 -4.51 -2.71
C ALA A 80 12.69 -5.22 -1.51
N ASP A 81 12.87 -4.69 -0.29
CA ASP A 81 12.23 -5.18 0.94
C ASP A 81 10.78 -4.65 1.13
N ASN A 82 10.24 -3.96 0.13
CA ASN A 82 8.95 -3.25 0.15
C ASN A 82 8.84 -2.10 1.17
N ALA A 83 9.91 -1.75 1.88
CA ALA A 83 9.96 -0.53 2.68
C ALA A 83 10.36 0.66 1.80
N TYR A 84 10.09 1.87 2.29
CA TYR A 84 10.44 3.09 1.56
C TYR A 84 11.55 3.84 2.28
N TYR A 85 12.69 4.00 1.60
CA TYR A 85 13.87 4.68 2.13
C TYR A 85 14.01 6.06 1.48
N ILE A 86 14.70 6.96 2.17
CA ILE A 86 14.89 8.32 1.66
C ILE A 86 15.88 8.30 0.51
N ALA A 87 15.50 8.96 -0.58
CA ALA A 87 16.28 9.16 -1.77
C ALA A 87 16.12 10.60 -2.29
N THR A 88 17.01 10.99 -3.19
CA THR A 88 16.94 12.25 -3.93
C THR A 88 16.61 11.95 -5.39
N VAL A 89 15.63 12.64 -5.95
CA VAL A 89 15.29 12.54 -7.38
C VAL A 89 16.41 13.17 -8.21
N THR A 90 16.97 12.41 -9.14
CA THR A 90 18.06 12.86 -10.03
C THR A 90 17.58 13.11 -11.45
N GLU A 91 16.52 12.44 -11.88
CA GLU A 91 15.92 12.58 -13.20
C GLU A 91 14.44 12.17 -13.14
N VAL A 92 13.59 12.81 -13.94
CA VAL A 92 12.16 12.47 -14.04
C VAL A 92 11.82 12.30 -15.52
N ASP A 93 11.30 11.13 -15.88
CA ASP A 93 10.88 10.80 -17.24
C ASP A 93 9.45 10.23 -17.20
N GLY A 94 8.48 11.14 -17.30
CA GLY A 94 7.05 10.86 -17.34
C GLY A 94 6.56 10.03 -16.15
N ARG A 95 6.52 8.70 -16.31
CA ARG A 95 6.03 7.72 -15.32
C ARG A 95 7.14 7.09 -14.48
N THR A 96 8.39 7.37 -14.80
CA THR A 96 9.55 6.86 -14.07
C THR A 96 10.42 8.00 -13.58
N ALA A 97 11.20 7.74 -12.54
CA ALA A 97 12.18 8.67 -12.04
C ALA A 97 13.44 7.91 -11.64
N LYS A 98 14.61 8.50 -11.93
CA LYS A 98 15.86 8.05 -11.33
C LYS A 98 16.01 8.70 -9.98
N VAL A 99 16.36 7.90 -8.99
CA VAL A 99 16.55 8.34 -7.61
C VAL A 99 17.89 7.82 -7.09
N ARG A 100 18.54 8.61 -6.24
CA ARG A 100 19.75 8.22 -5.49
C ARG A 100 19.38 8.02 -4.03
N PHE A 101 19.46 6.79 -3.54
CA PHE A 101 19.20 6.51 -2.13
C PHE A 101 20.29 7.13 -1.25
N LEU A 102 19.91 7.70 -0.09
CA LEU A 102 20.88 8.31 0.83
C LEU A 102 21.86 7.28 1.43
N SER A 103 21.44 6.02 1.55
CA SER A 103 22.25 4.92 2.07
C SER A 103 22.68 3.91 0.99
N GLY A 104 22.50 4.23 -0.30
CA GLY A 104 22.61 3.27 -1.39
C GLY A 104 23.02 3.90 -2.72
N GLY A 105 22.70 3.17 -3.80
CA GLY A 105 23.01 3.58 -5.17
C GLY A 105 21.87 4.30 -5.89
N ASP A 106 22.03 4.40 -7.21
CA ASP A 106 21.05 4.97 -8.13
C ASP A 106 20.10 3.88 -8.66
N HIS A 107 18.81 4.18 -8.69
CA HIS A 107 17.77 3.27 -9.16
C HIS A 107 16.73 4.01 -9.98
N THR A 108 16.16 3.33 -10.98
CA THR A 108 15.00 3.81 -11.72
C THR A 108 13.75 3.16 -11.15
N LEU A 109 12.78 3.97 -10.71
CA LEU A 109 11.53 3.51 -10.11
C LEU A 109 10.34 4.14 -10.81
N ALA A 110 9.17 3.49 -10.70
CA ALA A 110 7.92 4.12 -11.09
C ALA A 110 7.61 5.29 -10.14
N VAL A 111 7.06 6.38 -10.66
CA VAL A 111 6.63 7.53 -9.85
C VAL A 111 5.60 7.11 -8.79
N ALA A 112 4.81 6.06 -9.05
CA ALA A 112 3.86 5.48 -8.10
C ALA A 112 4.52 4.81 -6.87
N ASP A 113 5.80 4.43 -6.98
CA ASP A 113 6.60 3.87 -5.88
C ASP A 113 7.38 4.96 -5.11
N LEU A 114 7.12 6.23 -5.41
CA LEU A 114 7.68 7.39 -4.71
C LEU A 114 6.62 8.07 -3.86
N HIS A 115 7.03 8.56 -2.69
CA HIS A 115 6.22 9.43 -1.85
C HIS A 115 7.05 10.67 -1.51
N SER A 116 6.44 11.85 -1.41
CA SER A 116 7.15 13.05 -0.94
C SER A 116 7.73 12.82 0.46
N ALA A 117 9.01 13.16 0.66
CA ALA A 117 9.64 13.06 1.98
C ALA A 117 9.33 14.32 2.80
N SER A 118 8.18 14.30 3.48
CA SER A 118 7.87 15.25 4.53
C SER A 118 8.24 14.66 5.90
N PHE A 119 8.67 15.54 6.81
CA PHE A 119 9.01 15.19 8.19
C PHE A 119 8.27 16.13 9.16
N LEU A 120 6.95 16.13 9.03
CA LEU A 120 6.11 17.01 9.85
C LEU A 120 6.04 16.47 11.29
N PRO A 121 6.06 17.34 12.32
CA PRO A 121 5.79 16.93 13.68
C PRO A 121 4.45 16.15 13.77
N GLY A 122 4.45 15.01 14.48
CA GLY A 122 3.30 14.10 14.61
C GLY A 122 3.26 12.97 13.57
N GLN A 123 4.04 13.05 12.50
CA GLN A 123 4.07 12.00 11.48
C GLN A 123 4.64 10.69 12.02
N LYS A 124 4.08 9.55 11.61
CA LYS A 124 4.58 8.22 11.97
C LYS A 124 5.61 7.75 10.95
N VAL A 125 6.78 7.35 11.43
CA VAL A 125 7.89 6.82 10.63
C VAL A 125 8.46 5.58 11.31
N GLU A 126 9.24 4.77 10.60
CA GLU A 126 10.09 3.75 11.21
C GLU A 126 11.52 4.26 11.30
N VAL A 127 12.15 4.09 12.45
CA VAL A 127 13.56 4.44 12.65
C VAL A 127 14.32 3.24 13.20
N ASP A 128 15.61 3.15 12.86
CA ASP A 128 16.50 2.09 13.34
C ASP A 128 16.89 2.36 14.80
N TRP A 129 16.07 1.87 15.72
CA TRP A 129 16.26 2.05 17.15
C TRP A 129 17.37 1.13 17.66
N PRO A 130 18.27 1.61 18.54
CA PRO A 130 19.27 0.75 19.16
C PRO A 130 18.60 -0.46 19.83
N PHE A 131 19.14 -1.66 19.58
CA PHE A 131 18.70 -2.96 20.13
C PHE A 131 17.38 -3.54 19.61
N TRP A 132 16.45 -2.72 19.12
CA TRP A 132 15.16 -3.21 18.60
C TRP A 132 15.08 -3.21 17.07
N GLY A 133 16.04 -2.58 16.40
CA GLY A 133 16.02 -2.39 14.95
C GLY A 133 14.91 -1.43 14.54
N TRP A 134 14.30 -1.68 13.39
CA TRP A 134 13.27 -0.81 12.84
C TRP A 134 12.00 -0.77 13.70
N TYR A 135 11.75 0.38 14.32
CA TYR A 135 10.60 0.58 15.22
C TYR A 135 9.80 1.83 14.83
N LYS A 136 8.49 1.79 15.06
CA LYS A 136 7.59 2.90 14.74
C LYS A 136 7.74 4.01 15.77
N ALA A 137 8.04 5.21 15.31
CA ALA A 137 8.19 6.39 16.14
C ALA A 137 7.42 7.58 15.55
N THR A 138 7.19 8.59 16.38
CA THR A 138 6.54 9.84 16.01
C THR A 138 7.58 10.90 15.78
N VAL A 139 7.57 11.55 14.62
CA VAL A 139 8.45 12.70 14.36
C VAL A 139 8.10 13.82 15.33
N VAL A 140 9.08 14.32 16.06
CA VAL A 140 8.93 15.48 16.95
C VAL A 140 9.40 16.74 16.24
N LYS A 141 10.59 16.65 15.61
CA LYS A 141 11.25 17.77 14.96
C LYS A 141 12.20 17.27 13.89
N PHE A 142 12.31 18.04 12.81
CA PHE A 142 13.31 17.83 11.77
C PHE A 142 14.18 19.07 11.63
N ASP A 143 15.50 18.89 11.60
CA ASP A 143 16.47 19.93 11.30
C ASP A 143 17.04 19.68 9.90
N GLU A 144 16.59 20.49 8.94
CA GLU A 144 16.98 20.39 7.54
C GLU A 144 18.46 20.68 7.31
N ARG A 145 19.04 21.60 8.10
CA ARG A 145 20.46 21.98 7.96
C ARG A 145 21.38 20.83 8.35
N THR A 146 21.01 20.07 9.38
CA THR A 146 21.83 18.95 9.87
C THR A 146 21.39 17.60 9.31
N GLY A 147 20.23 17.51 8.65
CA GLY A 147 19.67 16.26 8.16
C GLY A 147 19.33 15.28 9.29
N LYS A 148 18.98 15.82 10.48
CA LYS A 148 18.65 15.01 11.66
C LYS A 148 17.18 15.10 11.98
N LEU A 149 16.58 13.94 12.22
CA LEU A 149 15.20 13.79 12.60
C LEU A 149 15.12 13.33 14.06
N THR A 150 14.43 14.09 14.89
CA THR A 150 14.13 13.70 16.27
C THR A 150 12.79 13.01 16.30
N ALA A 151 12.77 11.78 16.83
CA ALA A 151 11.59 10.95 16.93
C ALA A 151 11.38 10.48 18.37
N ASN A 152 10.10 10.26 18.73
CA ASN A 152 9.64 9.81 20.03
C ASN A 152 8.93 8.45 19.88
N ASP A 153 9.40 7.44 20.62
CA ASP A 153 8.85 6.08 20.65
C ASP A 153 7.69 5.90 21.67
N GLY A 154 7.33 6.97 22.38
CA GLY A 154 6.37 7.00 23.48
C GLY A 154 7.01 7.02 24.87
N MET A 155 8.31 6.72 24.97
CA MET A 155 9.05 6.68 26.23
C MET A 155 10.26 7.63 26.24
N SER A 156 10.92 7.77 25.09
CA SER A 156 12.15 8.55 24.93
C SER A 156 12.22 9.22 23.58
N GLU A 157 12.89 10.38 23.55
CA GLU A 157 13.20 11.10 22.31
C GLU A 157 14.64 10.88 21.92
N LYS A 158 14.87 10.59 20.63
CA LYS A 158 16.21 10.42 20.07
C LYS A 158 16.30 11.04 18.68
N SER A 159 17.48 11.55 18.36
CA SER A 159 17.78 12.10 17.04
C SER A 159 18.50 11.07 16.18
N PHE A 160 17.98 10.87 14.98
CA PHE A 160 18.46 9.92 13.99
C PHE A 160 18.88 10.66 12.71
N HIS A 161 19.89 10.14 12.04
CA HIS A 161 20.21 10.58 10.68
C HIS A 161 19.14 10.06 9.71
N LEU A 162 18.85 10.78 8.63
CA LEU A 162 17.83 10.37 7.65
C LEU A 162 18.07 8.97 7.07
N THR A 163 19.32 8.51 6.97
CA THR A 163 19.65 7.14 6.54
C THR A 163 19.11 6.04 7.47
N LYS A 164 18.70 6.41 8.68
CA LYS A 164 18.10 5.53 9.69
C LYS A 164 16.60 5.75 9.83
N VAL A 165 15.97 6.39 8.84
CA VAL A 165 14.52 6.66 8.79
C VAL A 165 13.95 6.04 7.52
N ARG A 166 12.81 5.37 7.66
CA ARG A 166 12.07 4.77 6.54
C ARG A 166 10.56 4.83 6.78
N LEU A 167 9.77 4.58 5.75
CA LEU A 167 8.36 4.22 5.92
C LEU A 167 8.23 2.71 5.81
N GLY A 168 7.51 2.12 6.77
CA GLY A 168 7.20 0.69 6.72
C GLY A 168 6.42 0.33 5.46
N ALA A 169 6.56 -0.90 5.00
CA ALA A 169 5.76 -1.43 3.91
C ALA A 169 4.27 -1.20 4.22
N LYS A 170 3.55 -0.49 3.34
CA LYS A 170 2.09 -0.45 3.40
C LYS A 170 1.61 -1.89 3.19
N ARG A 171 1.13 -2.53 4.26
CA ARG A 171 0.40 -3.80 4.12
C ARG A 171 -0.73 -3.55 3.13
N SER A 172 -0.76 -4.31 2.05
CA SER A 172 -1.84 -4.24 1.07
C SER A 172 -3.19 -4.32 1.79
N GLN A 173 -4.15 -3.47 1.43
CA GLN A 173 -5.51 -3.50 1.98
C GLN A 173 -6.12 -4.90 1.90
N THR A 174 -5.76 -5.68 0.88
CA THR A 174 -6.15 -7.07 0.69
C THR A 174 -5.60 -7.99 1.79
N GLN A 175 -4.33 -7.84 2.17
CA GLN A 175 -3.75 -8.58 3.30
C GLN A 175 -4.35 -8.15 4.64
N ALA A 176 -4.66 -6.87 4.82
CA ALA A 176 -5.36 -6.39 6.00
C ALA A 176 -6.77 -7.02 6.11
N ARG A 177 -7.52 -7.10 5.00
CA ARG A 177 -8.84 -7.74 4.94
C ARG A 177 -8.78 -9.25 5.17
N ILE A 178 -7.86 -9.96 4.53
CA ILE A 178 -7.67 -11.42 4.71
C ILE A 178 -7.31 -11.73 6.17
N SER A 179 -6.38 -10.97 6.77
CA SER A 179 -6.03 -11.17 8.18
C SER A 179 -7.20 -10.90 9.13
N SER A 180 -8.05 -9.91 8.83
CA SER A 180 -9.25 -9.63 9.64
C SER A 180 -10.32 -10.70 9.50
N LEU A 181 -10.44 -11.35 8.34
CA LEU A 181 -11.36 -12.46 8.09
C LEU A 181 -10.90 -13.74 8.82
N LEU A 182 -9.60 -14.06 8.78
CA LEU A 182 -9.04 -15.20 9.50
C LEU A 182 -9.15 -15.05 11.03
N PHE A 183 -9.01 -13.82 11.55
CA PHE A 183 -9.23 -13.57 12.98
C PHE A 183 -10.69 -13.75 13.40
N ARG A 184 -11.65 -13.43 12.52
CA ARG A 184 -13.08 -13.61 12.78
C ARG A 184 -13.51 -15.08 12.72
N THR A 185 -12.95 -15.88 11.80
CA THR A 185 -13.25 -17.32 11.73
C THR A 185 -12.65 -18.08 12.92
N ALA A 186 -11.46 -17.70 13.40
CA ALA A 186 -10.86 -18.29 14.59
C ALA A 186 -11.70 -18.07 15.88
N LEU A 187 -12.31 -16.90 16.04
CA LEU A 187 -13.22 -16.61 17.17
C LEU A 187 -14.52 -17.45 17.14
N ILE A 188 -15.05 -17.72 15.94
CA ILE A 188 -16.26 -18.55 15.78
C ILE A 188 -15.94 -20.03 16.06
N ALA A 189 -14.79 -20.54 15.60
CA ALA A 189 -14.35 -21.90 15.87
C ALA A 189 -14.04 -22.14 17.36
N GLY A 190 -13.43 -21.17 18.05
CA GLY A 190 -13.21 -21.23 19.50
C GLY A 190 -14.51 -21.20 20.31
N GLY A 191 -15.51 -20.44 19.87
CA GLY A 191 -16.84 -20.39 20.51
C GLY A 191 -17.64 -21.69 20.39
N LEU A 192 -17.60 -22.35 19.23
CA LEU A 192 -18.28 -23.64 19.03
C LEU A 192 -17.60 -24.80 19.77
N GLY A 193 -16.27 -24.79 19.89
CA GLY A 193 -15.53 -25.78 20.68
C GLY A 193 -15.83 -25.73 22.17
N ALA A 194 -15.99 -24.53 22.75
CA ALA A 194 -16.33 -24.36 24.16
C ALA A 194 -17.75 -24.85 24.49
N VAL A 195 -18.72 -24.64 23.59
CA VAL A 195 -20.10 -25.13 23.78
C VAL A 195 -20.20 -26.65 23.61
N ALA A 196 -19.51 -27.22 22.63
CA ALA A 196 -19.46 -28.67 22.45
C ALA A 196 -18.75 -29.38 23.60
N GLY A 197 -17.65 -28.82 24.12
CA GLY A 197 -16.95 -29.34 25.29
C GLY A 197 -17.78 -29.29 26.57
N ALA A 198 -18.52 -28.20 26.80
CA ALA A 198 -19.41 -28.06 27.96
C ALA A 198 -20.60 -29.05 27.92
N LEU A 199 -21.12 -29.35 26.73
CA LEU A 199 -22.19 -30.35 26.57
C LEU A 199 -21.67 -31.78 26.72
N ALA A 200 -20.46 -32.09 26.23
CA ALA A 200 -19.85 -33.40 26.39
C ALA A 200 -19.47 -33.70 27.86
N ALA A 201 -18.94 -32.72 28.59
CA ALA A 201 -18.64 -32.87 30.02
C ALA A 201 -19.90 -33.17 30.86
N ARG A 202 -21.03 -32.53 30.52
CA ARG A 202 -22.31 -32.74 31.21
C ARG A 202 -22.93 -34.12 30.96
N PHE A 203 -22.63 -34.76 29.83
CA PHE A 203 -23.11 -36.12 29.54
C PHE A 203 -22.18 -37.23 30.09
N LEU A 204 -20.93 -36.90 30.42
CA LEU A 204 -19.94 -37.85 30.93
C LEU A 204 -19.78 -37.85 32.46
N GLY A 205 -20.58 -37.07 33.19
CA GLY A 205 -20.73 -37.19 34.65
C GLY A 205 -19.59 -36.61 35.49
N PHE A 206 -18.95 -35.55 35.00
CA PHE A 206 -18.09 -34.68 35.81
C PHE A 206 -18.86 -33.46 36.33
#